data_AF-A0A3L7TFL2-F1
#
_entry.id   AF-A0A3L7TFL2-F1
#
_cell.length_a   1.000
_cell.length_b   1.000
_cell.length_c   1.000
_cell.angle_alpha   90.00
_cell.angle_beta   90.00
_cell.angle_gamma   90.00
#
_symmetry.space_group_name_H-M   'P 1'
#
loop_
_entity.id
_entity.type
_entity.pdbx_description
1 polymer ?
#
loop_
_entity_poly.entity_id
_entity_poly.type
_entity_poly.pdbx_seq_one_letter_code
_entity_poly.pdbx_strand_id
1 'polypeptide(L)'
;MNQRSDVDGRMRGAVVITQPTLRSMLAIMMTAMGASNVFIGCATTPPPATASVSDPAGRVPADLAIEINVTPGRGVGERAKVEERAARFIVFPDGSLHGESDRVPPEGLRPARVRRLAREQMVDVWLTLSAAGFVDPALADTRGNVQLIEPSAGEVLATLMVHADGKRFGFVRFYKPGGDDEQAIRSVIRSIASLAWSSDEALAETAELPIRHDLGPDPYARFTAPLTTPAADVNKSNAIKNKPSGTQ
;
A
#
# COMPACT_ATOMS: atom_id res chain seq x y z
N MET A 1 -51.90 51.56 18.13
CA MET A 1 -51.11 51.47 19.37
C MET A 1 -50.51 50.07 19.42
N ASN A 2 -49.21 49.80 19.40
CA ASN A 2 -48.01 50.59 19.60
C ASN A 2 -46.81 49.91 18.89
N GLN A 3 -46.03 50.71 18.14
CA GLN A 3 -44.56 50.89 18.17
C GLN A 3 -43.60 49.68 18.32
N ARG A 4 -42.64 49.54 17.37
CA ARG A 4 -41.16 49.77 17.49
C ARG A 4 -40.39 48.63 18.19
N SER A 5 -39.13 48.28 17.91
CA SER A 5 -38.08 48.73 16.98
C SER A 5 -36.91 47.75 17.13
N ASP A 6 -36.24 47.45 16.02
CA ASP A 6 -34.79 47.51 15.81
C ASP A 6 -33.87 47.61 17.06
N VAL A 7 -32.98 46.62 17.25
CA VAL A 7 -31.69 46.80 17.94
C VAL A 7 -30.62 45.94 17.28
N ASP A 8 -29.77 46.64 16.54
CA ASP A 8 -28.44 46.31 16.06
C ASP A 8 -27.47 46.07 17.24
N GLY A 9 -26.53 45.12 17.11
CA GLY A 9 -25.77 44.63 18.28
C GLY A 9 -24.47 43.88 17.98
N ARG A 10 -23.73 44.36 16.97
CA ARG A 10 -22.35 44.04 16.61
C ARG A 10 -21.42 43.87 17.83
N MET A 11 -20.92 42.66 18.11
CA MET A 11 -19.72 42.46 18.94
C MET A 11 -18.61 41.82 18.11
N ARG A 12 -17.66 42.68 17.72
CA ARG A 12 -16.35 42.32 17.21
C ARG A 12 -15.46 41.90 18.38
N GLY A 13 -15.18 40.61 18.52
CA GLY A 13 -14.10 40.12 19.38
C GLY A 13 -12.77 40.26 18.66
N ALA A 14 -12.03 41.34 18.95
CA ALA A 14 -10.64 41.48 18.55
C ALA A 14 -9.77 40.61 19.48
N VAL A 15 -9.21 39.53 18.95
CA VAL A 15 -8.17 38.75 19.65
C VAL A 15 -6.84 39.46 19.43
N VAL A 16 -6.33 40.06 20.50
CA VAL A 16 -5.00 40.67 20.58
C VAL A 16 -3.98 39.53 20.61
N ILE A 17 -3.22 39.37 19.52
CA ILE A 17 -2.07 38.46 19.46
C ILE A 17 -0.83 39.26 19.92
N THR A 18 -0.37 39.00 21.14
CA THR A 18 0.90 39.49 21.67
C THR A 18 2.05 38.65 21.13
N GLN A 19 2.94 39.27 20.36
CA GLN A 19 4.20 38.70 19.89
C GLN A 19 5.23 38.68 21.02
N PRO A 20 5.98 37.58 21.26
CA PRO A 20 7.21 37.65 22.03
C PRO A 20 8.35 38.21 21.16
N THR A 21 8.95 39.26 21.71
CA THR A 21 9.98 40.09 21.11
C THR A 21 11.34 39.40 21.05
N LEU A 22 11.99 39.55 19.89
CA LEU A 22 13.41 39.37 19.66
C LEU A 22 14.21 40.28 20.62
N ARG A 23 15.10 39.71 21.43
CA ARG A 23 16.20 40.45 22.06
C ARG A 23 17.53 39.77 21.75
N SER A 24 18.24 40.38 20.82
CA SER A 24 19.67 40.23 20.60
C SER A 24 20.49 40.92 21.71
N MET A 25 21.81 40.66 21.65
CA MET A 25 22.95 41.31 22.35
C MET A 25 23.39 40.64 23.66
N LEU A 26 24.68 40.40 23.96
CA LEU A 26 25.97 40.67 23.29
C LEU A 26 27.10 40.11 24.21
N ALA A 27 28.18 39.55 23.61
CA ALA A 27 29.57 39.41 24.10
C ALA A 27 29.85 38.71 25.47
N ILE A 28 30.92 37.95 25.67
CA ILE A 28 32.33 38.39 25.72
C ILE A 28 33.29 37.19 25.50
N MET A 29 34.38 37.54 24.81
CA MET A 29 35.61 36.83 24.45
C MET A 29 36.48 36.44 25.66
N MET A 30 37.08 35.25 25.69
CA MET A 30 38.39 35.06 26.34
C MET A 30 39.19 33.88 25.77
N THR A 31 40.39 34.24 25.32
CA THR A 31 41.44 33.44 24.72
C THR A 31 42.25 32.69 25.78
N ALA A 32 42.66 31.44 25.55
CA ALA A 32 43.84 30.86 26.17
C ALA A 32 44.52 29.84 25.25
N MET A 33 45.73 30.20 24.79
CA MET A 33 46.75 29.34 24.19
C MET A 33 47.18 28.24 25.17
N GLY A 34 47.51 27.04 24.67
CA GLY A 34 48.22 26.07 25.49
C GLY A 34 48.47 24.70 24.85
N ALA A 35 49.72 24.51 24.42
CA ALA A 35 50.47 23.24 24.37
C ALA A 35 50.16 22.20 23.27
N SER A 36 51.07 22.20 22.29
CA SER A 36 51.46 21.07 21.45
C SER A 36 51.76 19.81 22.25
N ASN A 37 51.16 18.69 21.89
CA ASN A 37 51.72 17.36 22.12
C ASN A 37 51.59 16.56 20.82
N VAL A 38 52.74 16.39 20.15
CA VAL A 38 52.90 15.54 18.98
C VAL A 38 53.11 14.12 19.48
N PHE A 39 52.06 13.29 19.43
CA PHE A 39 52.19 11.84 19.46
C PHE A 39 52.02 11.32 18.03
N ILE A 40 53.13 11.02 17.36
CA ILE A 40 53.15 10.26 16.12
C ILE A 40 52.95 8.79 16.50
N GLY A 41 51.69 8.42 16.72
CA GLY A 41 51.25 7.03 16.68
C GLY A 41 50.80 6.71 15.26
N CYS A 42 51.15 5.54 14.75
CA CYS A 42 50.63 5.01 13.48
C CYS A 42 49.13 4.74 13.62
N ALA A 43 48.31 5.80 13.55
CA ALA A 43 46.89 5.69 13.34
C ALA A 43 46.69 5.45 11.84
N THR A 44 46.40 4.21 11.49
CA THR A 44 45.77 3.86 10.21
C THR A 44 44.61 4.82 10.01
N THR A 45 44.78 5.78 9.11
CA THR A 45 43.72 6.71 8.75
C THR A 45 42.62 5.86 8.14
N PRO A 46 41.42 5.77 8.73
CA PRO A 46 40.31 5.17 8.01
C PRO A 46 40.15 5.96 6.72
N PRO A 47 39.91 5.29 5.57
CA PRO A 47 39.70 6.02 4.33
C PRO A 47 38.65 7.10 4.58
N PRO A 48 38.84 8.33 4.06
CA PRO A 48 37.85 9.38 4.20
C PRO A 48 36.51 8.77 3.80
N ALA A 49 35.52 8.86 4.69
CA ALA A 49 34.17 8.42 4.43
C ALA A 49 33.81 8.96 3.04
N THR A 50 33.82 8.06 2.05
CA THR A 50 33.44 8.37 0.68
C THR A 50 32.18 9.18 0.81
N ALA A 51 32.22 10.41 0.29
CA ALA A 51 31.10 11.31 0.17
C ALA A 51 29.86 10.45 -0.02
N SER A 52 28.96 10.51 0.96
CA SER A 52 27.73 9.73 1.01
C SER A 52 27.22 9.65 -0.42
N VAL A 53 27.29 8.45 -1.01
CA VAL A 53 26.46 8.14 -2.16
C VAL A 53 25.07 8.41 -1.60
N SER A 54 24.53 9.57 -1.91
CA SER A 54 23.17 9.95 -1.57
C SER A 54 22.35 8.88 -2.22
N ASP A 55 21.91 7.90 -1.45
CA ASP A 55 20.93 6.92 -1.90
C ASP A 55 19.77 7.75 -2.45
N PRO A 56 19.55 7.77 -3.78
CA PRO A 56 18.52 8.62 -4.35
C PRO A 56 17.14 8.22 -3.84
N ALA A 57 17.02 7.04 -3.23
CA ALA A 57 15.79 6.56 -2.62
C ALA A 57 15.53 7.08 -1.18
N GLY A 58 16.49 7.77 -0.58
CA GLY A 58 16.47 8.08 0.85
C GLY A 58 16.63 6.80 1.68
N ARG A 59 17.33 6.92 2.81
CA ARG A 59 17.47 5.78 3.73
C ARG A 59 16.09 5.45 4.30
N VAL A 60 15.56 4.26 4.01
CA VAL A 60 14.37 3.71 4.69
C VAL A 60 14.65 3.69 6.21
N PRO A 61 13.79 4.30 7.04
CA PRO A 61 13.94 4.25 8.49
C PRO A 61 13.98 2.81 9.00
N ALA A 62 14.92 2.50 9.89
CA ALA A 62 15.11 1.15 10.41
C ALA A 62 13.92 0.67 11.27
N ASP A 63 13.12 1.61 11.75
CA ASP A 63 11.91 1.41 12.55
C ASP A 63 10.62 1.67 11.75
N LEU A 64 10.70 1.70 10.41
CA LEU A 64 9.55 1.96 9.55
C LEU A 64 8.40 0.98 9.85
N ALA A 65 7.30 1.48 10.38
CA ALA A 65 6.06 0.75 10.52
C ALA A 65 4.90 1.59 10.01
N ILE A 66 3.97 0.95 9.31
CA ILE A 66 2.83 1.61 8.68
C ILE A 66 1.57 0.84 9.05
N GLU A 67 0.50 1.56 9.38
CA GLU A 67 -0.83 0.99 9.54
C GLU A 67 -1.84 1.83 8.75
N ILE A 68 -2.58 1.17 7.88
CA ILE A 68 -3.64 1.77 7.07
C ILE A 68 -4.96 1.14 7.47
N ASN A 69 -5.97 1.96 7.75
CA ASN A 69 -7.35 1.51 7.84
C ASN A 69 -8.21 2.30 6.86
N VAL A 70 -8.99 1.58 6.05
CA VAL A 70 -10.03 2.12 5.17
C VAL A 70 -11.37 1.71 5.73
N THR A 71 -12.18 2.69 6.11
CA THR A 71 -13.49 2.51 6.73
C THR A 71 -14.55 3.21 5.87
N PRO A 72 -15.33 2.46 5.07
CA PRO A 72 -16.43 3.05 4.32
C PRO A 72 -17.58 3.43 5.26
N GLY A 73 -18.15 4.62 5.04
CA GLY A 73 -19.35 5.08 5.74
C GLY A 73 -20.61 4.40 5.24
N ARG A 74 -21.71 4.61 5.98
CA ARG A 74 -23.02 4.04 5.62
C ARG A 74 -23.43 4.47 4.22
N GLY A 75 -23.93 3.53 3.41
CA GLY A 75 -24.43 3.81 2.06
C GLY A 75 -23.34 3.87 0.98
N VAL A 76 -22.07 3.72 1.33
CA VAL A 76 -21.03 3.36 0.36
C VAL A 76 -21.28 1.90 -0.04
N GLY A 77 -21.85 1.68 -1.23
CA GLY A 77 -22.13 0.33 -1.73
C GLY A 77 -20.86 -0.48 -1.97
N GLU A 78 -20.98 -1.79 -2.18
CA GLU A 78 -19.83 -2.63 -2.55
C GLU A 78 -19.17 -2.10 -3.83
N ARG A 79 -17.88 -1.74 -3.73
CA ARG A 79 -17.07 -1.23 -4.84
C ARG A 79 -15.89 -2.17 -5.07
N ALA A 80 -15.52 -2.43 -6.32
CA ALA A 80 -14.41 -3.33 -6.64
C ALA A 80 -13.02 -2.82 -6.19
N LYS A 81 -12.90 -1.52 -5.86
CA LYS A 81 -11.62 -0.87 -5.56
C LYS A 81 -11.29 -0.97 -4.08
N VAL A 82 -10.09 -1.46 -3.75
CA VAL A 82 -9.64 -1.66 -2.37
C VAL A 82 -9.67 -0.39 -1.53
N GLU A 83 -9.37 0.76 -2.12
CA GLU A 83 -9.42 2.06 -1.47
C GLU A 83 -10.85 2.57 -1.20
N GLU A 84 -11.88 1.84 -1.61
CA GLU A 84 -13.30 2.19 -1.37
C GLU A 84 -14.02 1.12 -0.52
N ARG A 85 -13.30 0.08 -0.08
CA ARG A 85 -13.83 -1.02 0.74
C ARG A 85 -13.22 -1.03 2.13
N ALA A 86 -13.88 -1.73 3.06
CA ALA A 86 -13.29 -2.00 4.36
C ALA A 86 -11.96 -2.77 4.18
N ALA A 87 -10.85 -2.19 4.61
CA ALA A 87 -9.54 -2.80 4.48
C ALA A 87 -8.59 -2.36 5.59
N ARG A 88 -7.68 -3.25 5.99
CA ARG A 88 -6.62 -2.93 6.95
C ARG A 88 -5.31 -3.55 6.51
N PHE A 89 -4.27 -2.73 6.43
CA PHE A 89 -2.91 -3.16 6.09
C PHE A 89 -1.94 -2.71 7.18
N ILE A 90 -0.98 -3.57 7.53
CA ILE A 90 0.08 -3.25 8.49
C ILE A 90 1.41 -3.74 7.92
N VAL A 91 2.37 -2.84 7.79
CA VAL A 91 3.77 -3.14 7.45
C VAL A 91 4.61 -2.93 8.69
N PHE A 92 5.41 -3.94 9.05
CA PHE A 92 6.36 -3.85 10.17
C PHE A 92 7.79 -3.59 9.70
N PRO A 93 8.71 -3.18 10.61
CA PRO A 93 10.10 -2.88 10.25
C PRO A 93 10.88 -4.09 9.72
N ASP A 94 10.44 -5.31 10.02
CA ASP A 94 11.03 -6.54 9.52
C ASP A 94 10.57 -6.89 8.07
N GLY A 95 9.72 -6.05 7.49
CA GLY A 95 9.10 -6.22 6.18
C GLY A 95 7.84 -7.09 6.21
N SER A 96 7.38 -7.58 7.36
CA SER A 96 6.15 -8.37 7.40
C SER A 96 4.93 -7.50 7.04
N LEU A 97 4.24 -7.89 5.97
CA LEU A 97 3.02 -7.26 5.49
C LEU A 97 1.83 -8.10 5.91
N HIS A 98 0.95 -7.50 6.70
CA HIS A 98 -0.33 -8.02 7.11
C HIS A 98 -1.43 -7.25 6.37
N GLY A 99 -2.48 -7.94 5.96
CA GLY A 99 -3.52 -7.34 5.13
C GLY A 99 -4.80 -8.15 5.18
N GLU A 100 -5.93 -7.47 5.26
CA GLU A 100 -7.26 -8.05 5.11
C GLU A 100 -8.20 -7.02 4.48
N SER A 101 -9.14 -7.48 3.66
CA SER A 101 -10.19 -6.65 3.07
C SER A 101 -11.54 -7.34 3.18
N ASP A 102 -12.63 -6.56 3.19
CA ASP A 102 -14.01 -7.00 3.35
C ASP A 102 -14.34 -7.55 4.76
N ARG A 103 -13.46 -8.38 5.34
CA ARG A 103 -13.62 -8.97 6.68
C ARG A 103 -12.52 -8.52 7.63
N VAL A 104 -12.39 -7.20 7.77
CA VAL A 104 -11.37 -6.59 8.63
C VAL A 104 -11.55 -7.08 10.08
N PRO A 105 -10.51 -7.64 10.72
CA PRO A 105 -10.59 -8.05 12.12
C PRO A 105 -10.91 -6.86 13.03
N PRO A 106 -11.57 -7.10 14.19
CA PRO A 106 -11.82 -6.05 15.16
C PRO A 106 -10.51 -5.43 15.65
N GLU A 107 -10.65 -4.25 16.23
CA GLU A 107 -9.52 -3.55 16.84
C GLU A 107 -8.84 -4.41 17.91
N GLY A 108 -7.51 -4.30 18.01
CA GLY A 108 -6.68 -5.15 18.87
C GLY A 108 -6.29 -6.50 18.27
N LEU A 109 -7.00 -6.98 17.23
CA LEU A 109 -6.55 -8.12 16.44
C LEU A 109 -5.74 -7.66 15.22
N ARG A 110 -4.70 -8.42 14.91
CA ARG A 110 -3.85 -8.18 13.74
C ARG A 110 -4.44 -8.93 12.54
N PRO A 111 -4.49 -8.33 11.33
CA PRO A 111 -4.74 -9.07 10.10
C PRO A 111 -3.76 -10.24 9.92
N ALA A 112 -4.16 -11.23 9.13
CA ALA A 112 -3.26 -12.32 8.78
C ALA A 112 -2.01 -11.78 8.06
N ARG A 113 -0.87 -12.46 8.27
CA ARG A 113 0.34 -12.14 7.51
C ARG A 113 0.12 -12.59 6.07
N VAL A 114 0.24 -11.66 5.14
CA VAL A 114 0.08 -11.92 3.72
C VAL A 114 1.41 -12.35 3.13
N ARG A 115 2.49 -11.58 3.39
CA ARG A 115 3.83 -11.91 2.93
C ARG A 115 4.91 -11.18 3.73
N ARG A 116 6.17 -11.38 3.32
CA ARG A 116 7.31 -10.58 3.76
C ARG A 116 7.85 -9.80 2.58
N LEU A 117 7.97 -8.48 2.74
CA LEU A 117 8.52 -7.58 1.74
C LEU A 117 10.05 -7.66 1.73
N ALA A 118 10.62 -7.68 0.53
CA ALA A 118 12.05 -7.53 0.31
C ALA A 118 12.51 -6.11 0.66
N ARG A 119 13.83 -5.91 0.78
CA ARG A 119 14.39 -4.59 1.11
C ARG A 119 14.03 -3.55 0.05
N GLU A 120 14.05 -3.95 -1.21
CA GLU A 120 13.71 -3.13 -2.37
C GLU A 120 12.24 -2.69 -2.30
N GLN A 121 11.34 -3.61 -1.97
CA GLN A 121 9.91 -3.29 -1.77
C GLN A 121 9.69 -2.35 -0.58
N MET A 122 10.46 -2.49 0.50
CA MET A 122 10.42 -1.54 1.62
C MET A 122 10.88 -0.14 1.20
N VAL A 123 11.88 -0.05 0.31
CA VAL A 123 12.30 1.21 -0.32
C VAL A 123 11.18 1.80 -1.17
N ASP A 124 10.52 1.00 -1.99
CA ASP A 124 9.40 1.46 -2.83
C ASP A 124 8.22 1.96 -2.00
N VAL A 125 7.91 1.29 -0.89
CA VAL A 125 6.87 1.74 0.06
C VAL A 125 7.25 3.10 0.66
N TRP A 126 8.49 3.26 1.12
CA TRP A 126 8.96 4.52 1.69
C TRP A 126 8.93 5.66 0.66
N LEU A 127 9.39 5.41 -0.57
CA LEU A 127 9.34 6.37 -1.66
C LEU A 127 7.91 6.76 -2.03
N THR A 128 7.00 5.79 -2.07
CA THR A 128 5.57 6.04 -2.33
C THR A 128 4.97 6.96 -1.27
N LEU A 129 5.29 6.73 0.01
CA LEU A 129 4.85 7.59 1.12
C LEU A 129 5.47 8.99 1.03
N SER A 130 6.76 9.07 0.72
CA SER A 130 7.50 10.32 0.63
C SER A 130 6.96 11.20 -0.50
N ALA A 131 6.77 10.63 -1.70
CA ALA A 131 6.19 11.31 -2.84
C ALA A 131 4.75 11.77 -2.60
N ALA A 132 3.99 11.03 -1.78
CA ALA A 132 2.64 11.38 -1.38
C ALA A 132 2.56 12.39 -0.21
N GLY A 133 3.70 12.77 0.38
CA GLY A 133 3.76 13.74 1.48
C GLY A 133 3.43 13.18 2.87
N PHE A 134 3.41 11.85 3.04
CA PHE A 134 3.04 11.18 4.29
C PHE A 134 4.23 10.83 5.20
N VAL A 135 5.37 11.48 5.01
CA VAL A 135 6.58 11.25 5.81
C VAL A 135 6.93 12.40 6.74
N ASP A 136 6.27 13.56 6.59
CA ASP A 136 6.52 14.74 7.42
C ASP A 136 5.55 14.78 8.63
N PRO A 137 6.05 14.64 9.87
CA PRO A 137 5.22 14.77 11.07
C PRO A 137 4.56 16.14 11.22
N ALA A 138 5.10 17.20 10.61
CA ALA A 138 4.53 18.54 10.67
C ALA A 138 3.23 18.66 9.87
N LEU A 139 3.02 17.78 8.88
CA LEU A 139 1.80 17.71 8.07
C LEU A 139 0.77 16.71 8.63
N ALA A 140 1.11 16.03 9.73
CA ALA A 140 0.25 15.03 10.33
C ALA A 140 -0.95 15.64 11.06
N ASP A 141 -2.05 14.89 11.06
CA ASP A 141 -3.28 15.23 11.77
C ASP A 141 -3.12 14.90 13.25
N THR A 142 -2.44 15.80 13.97
CA THR A 142 -2.12 15.68 15.41
C THR A 142 -3.32 15.88 16.34
N ARG A 143 -4.53 16.08 15.80
CA ARG A 143 -5.72 16.42 16.58
C ARG A 143 -6.56 15.19 16.91
N GLY A 144 -6.23 14.53 18.00
CA GLY A 144 -7.08 13.52 18.65
C GLY A 144 -6.79 12.07 18.30
N ASN A 145 -7.49 11.15 18.94
CA ASN A 145 -7.36 9.73 18.63
C ASN A 145 -8.01 9.46 17.27
N VAL A 146 -7.18 9.24 16.24
CA VAL A 146 -7.57 8.93 14.86
C VAL A 146 -8.53 7.75 14.78
N GLN A 147 -8.45 6.81 15.74
CA GLN A 147 -9.31 5.62 15.81
C GLN A 147 -10.76 5.93 16.18
N LEU A 148 -11.03 7.08 16.81
CA LEU A 148 -12.39 7.49 17.21
C LEU A 148 -13.12 8.27 16.12
N ILE A 149 -12.47 8.47 14.97
CA ILE A 149 -13.05 9.21 13.86
C ILE A 149 -13.91 8.26 13.04
N GLU A 150 -15.17 8.64 12.83
CA GLU A 150 -16.10 7.88 12.01
C GLU A 150 -16.39 8.61 10.69
N PRO A 151 -16.52 7.89 9.56
CA PRO A 151 -16.94 8.48 8.29
C PRO A 151 -18.42 8.90 8.30
N SER A 152 -18.73 9.99 7.61
CA SER A 152 -20.12 10.36 7.31
C SER A 152 -20.74 9.37 6.31
N ALA A 153 -22.08 9.42 6.18
CA ALA A 153 -22.76 8.63 5.16
C ALA A 153 -22.28 9.00 3.74
N GLY A 154 -21.97 7.98 2.93
CA GLY A 154 -21.49 8.13 1.56
C GLY A 154 -20.02 8.55 1.42
N GLU A 155 -19.27 8.67 2.52
CA GLU A 155 -17.84 8.99 2.52
C GLU A 155 -17.01 7.77 2.91
N VAL A 156 -15.75 7.76 2.50
CA VAL A 156 -14.75 6.79 2.93
C VAL A 156 -13.73 7.52 3.79
N LEU A 157 -13.44 6.96 4.96
CA LEU A 157 -12.36 7.39 5.84
C LEU A 157 -11.14 6.52 5.59
N ALA A 158 -10.01 7.13 5.24
CA ALA A 158 -8.71 6.49 5.25
C ALA A 158 -7.84 7.09 6.34
N THR A 159 -7.30 6.22 7.19
CA THR A 159 -6.32 6.58 8.21
C THR A 159 -4.99 5.91 7.89
N LEU A 160 -3.91 6.66 8.04
CA LEU A 160 -2.55 6.21 7.79
C LEU A 160 -1.69 6.60 8.99
N MET A 161 -1.27 5.62 9.77
CA MET A 161 -0.30 5.79 10.85
C MET A 161 1.09 5.41 10.35
N VAL A 162 2.06 6.29 10.58
CA VAL A 162 3.46 6.08 10.22
C VAL A 162 4.31 6.15 11.49
N HIS A 163 5.19 5.18 11.64
CA HIS A 163 6.30 5.20 12.60
C HIS A 163 7.59 5.24 11.80
N ALA A 164 8.37 6.30 11.98
CA ALA A 164 9.67 6.47 11.34
C ALA A 164 10.54 7.40 12.20
N ASP A 165 11.83 7.10 12.28
CA ASP A 165 12.83 7.94 12.97
C ASP A 165 12.46 8.23 14.44
N GLY A 166 11.91 7.21 15.13
CA GLY A 166 11.48 7.27 16.52
C GLY A 166 10.20 8.08 16.77
N LYS A 167 9.50 8.51 15.70
CA LYS A 167 8.26 9.30 15.80
C LYS A 167 7.09 8.53 15.23
N ARG A 168 5.95 8.62 15.91
CA ARG A 168 4.65 8.11 15.43
C ARG A 168 3.71 9.28 15.14
N PHE A 169 3.16 9.30 13.95
CA PHE A 169 2.22 10.33 13.49
C PHE A 169 1.17 9.74 12.55
N GLY A 170 0.04 10.43 12.41
CA GLY A 170 -1.14 9.91 11.70
C GLY A 170 -1.71 10.91 10.72
N PHE A 171 -2.26 10.41 9.62
CA PHE A 171 -2.97 11.17 8.62
C PHE A 171 -4.41 10.64 8.51
N VAL A 172 -5.34 11.56 8.37
CA VAL A 172 -6.78 11.29 8.29
C VAL A 172 -7.32 11.95 7.04
N ARG A 173 -7.91 11.17 6.14
CA ARG A 173 -8.50 11.67 4.90
C ARG A 173 -9.91 11.15 4.73
N PHE A 174 -10.79 12.03 4.27
CA PHE A 174 -12.15 11.72 3.88
C PHE A 174 -12.30 11.96 2.39
N TYR A 175 -12.95 11.06 1.68
CA TYR A 175 -13.24 11.25 0.27
C TYR A 175 -14.52 10.55 -0.14
N LYS A 176 -15.09 11.01 -1.25
CA LYS A 176 -16.25 10.36 -1.86
C LYS A 176 -15.78 9.27 -2.84
N PRO A 177 -16.43 8.10 -2.84
CA PRO A 177 -16.11 7.04 -3.79
C PRO A 177 -16.34 7.52 -5.22
N GLY A 178 -15.44 7.16 -6.13
CA GLY A 178 -15.51 7.60 -7.54
C GLY A 178 -15.16 9.06 -7.82
N GLY A 179 -14.92 9.89 -6.80
CA GLY A 179 -14.39 11.25 -6.98
C GLY A 179 -12.89 11.27 -7.27
N ASP A 180 -12.35 12.45 -7.57
CA ASP A 180 -10.91 12.66 -7.78
C ASP A 180 -10.18 13.20 -6.54
N ASP A 181 -10.87 13.28 -5.41
CA ASP A 181 -10.30 13.76 -4.16
C ASP A 181 -9.30 12.75 -3.58
N GLU A 182 -8.34 13.27 -2.81
CA GLU A 182 -7.41 12.49 -2.00
C GLU A 182 -6.64 11.41 -2.77
N GLN A 183 -6.23 11.72 -4.02
CA GLN A 183 -5.49 10.78 -4.87
C GLN A 183 -4.20 10.26 -4.24
N ALA A 184 -3.53 11.09 -3.43
CA ALA A 184 -2.29 10.71 -2.75
C ALA A 184 -2.49 9.49 -1.84
N ILE A 185 -3.44 9.54 -0.90
CA ILE A 185 -3.69 8.41 0.01
C ILE A 185 -4.26 7.21 -0.73
N ARG A 186 -5.11 7.43 -1.72
CA ARG A 186 -5.69 6.36 -2.54
C ARG A 186 -4.61 5.63 -3.35
N SER A 187 -3.62 6.36 -3.88
CA SER A 187 -2.47 5.76 -4.55
C SER A 187 -1.62 4.93 -3.61
N VAL A 188 -1.37 5.40 -2.39
CA VAL A 188 -0.65 4.64 -1.35
C VAL A 188 -1.39 3.35 -1.01
N ILE A 189 -2.71 3.42 -0.76
CA ILE A 189 -3.53 2.25 -0.45
C ILE A 189 -3.47 1.23 -1.59
N ARG A 190 -3.63 1.68 -2.84
CA ARG A 190 -3.53 0.80 -4.02
C ARG A 190 -2.13 0.18 -4.15
N SER A 191 -1.08 0.94 -3.90
CA SER A 191 0.30 0.43 -3.94
C SER A 191 0.51 -0.69 -2.91
N ILE A 192 0.12 -0.47 -1.65
CA ILE A 192 0.27 -1.49 -0.59
C ILE A 192 -0.65 -2.70 -0.82
N ALA A 193 -1.87 -2.47 -1.27
CA ALA A 193 -2.78 -3.55 -1.64
C ALA A 193 -2.23 -4.39 -2.81
N SER A 194 -1.60 -3.75 -3.79
CA SER A 194 -0.94 -4.44 -4.91
C SER A 194 0.25 -5.27 -4.41
N LEU A 195 1.00 -4.80 -3.42
CA LEU A 195 2.05 -5.60 -2.78
C LEU A 195 1.48 -6.77 -1.97
N ALA A 196 0.31 -6.60 -1.35
CA ALA A 196 -0.35 -7.67 -0.61
C ALA A 196 -0.82 -8.80 -1.53
N TRP A 197 -1.42 -8.49 -2.68
CA TRP A 197 -2.05 -9.50 -3.55
C TRP A 197 -1.31 -9.77 -4.86
N SER A 198 -0.19 -9.11 -5.14
CA SER A 198 0.66 -9.51 -6.25
C SER A 198 1.12 -10.95 -6.04
N SER A 199 0.94 -11.78 -7.06
CA SER A 199 1.64 -13.07 -7.08
C SER A 199 3.13 -12.80 -6.96
N ASP A 200 3.83 -13.53 -6.09
CA ASP A 200 5.28 -13.59 -6.22
C ASP A 200 5.52 -14.02 -7.66
N GLU A 201 6.17 -13.18 -8.47
CA GLU A 201 6.65 -13.64 -9.76
C GLU A 201 7.48 -14.86 -9.44
N ALA A 202 6.97 -16.03 -9.85
CA ALA A 202 7.72 -17.24 -9.69
C ALA A 202 9.07 -16.93 -10.32
N LEU A 203 10.14 -17.14 -9.57
CA LEU A 203 11.41 -17.52 -10.13
C LEU A 203 11.11 -18.67 -11.09
N ALA A 204 10.68 -18.38 -12.32
CA ALA A 204 10.34 -19.35 -13.34
C ALA A 204 11.60 -20.15 -13.72
N GLU A 205 12.75 -19.67 -13.28
CA GLU A 205 14.05 -20.32 -13.37
C GLU A 205 14.38 -21.26 -12.19
N THR A 206 13.58 -21.30 -11.11
CA THR A 206 13.84 -22.13 -9.91
C THR A 206 12.65 -22.97 -9.46
N ALA A 207 11.51 -22.88 -10.15
CA ALA A 207 10.45 -23.87 -10.00
C ALA A 207 10.89 -25.18 -10.67
N GLU A 208 11.86 -25.88 -10.06
CA GLU A 208 12.06 -27.31 -10.33
C GLU A 208 10.77 -28.02 -9.96
N LEU A 209 9.96 -28.31 -10.98
CA LEU A 209 8.83 -29.22 -10.84
C LEU A 209 9.38 -30.50 -10.21
N PRO A 210 8.74 -31.05 -9.15
CA PRO A 210 9.18 -32.30 -8.58
C PRO A 210 9.23 -33.36 -9.69
N ILE A 211 10.44 -33.84 -10.01
CA ILE A 211 10.62 -34.91 -10.98
C ILE A 211 9.97 -36.15 -10.36
N ARG A 212 8.79 -36.51 -10.87
CA ARG A 212 8.15 -37.78 -10.56
C ARG A 212 8.98 -38.90 -11.17
N HIS A 213 9.66 -39.68 -10.34
CA HIS A 213 10.41 -40.88 -10.74
C HIS A 213 9.47 -42.08 -10.96
N ASP A 214 8.40 -41.89 -11.72
CA ASP A 214 7.33 -42.86 -11.91
C ASP A 214 7.49 -43.53 -13.29
N LEU A 215 8.67 -44.08 -13.60
CA LEU A 215 8.89 -44.85 -14.84
C LEU A 215 8.75 -46.36 -14.59
N GLY A 216 7.65 -46.74 -13.96
CA GLY A 216 7.14 -48.11 -14.02
C GLY A 216 6.27 -48.30 -15.26
N PRO A 217 6.09 -49.55 -15.75
CA PRO A 217 5.09 -49.83 -16.78
C PRO A 217 3.72 -49.29 -16.35
N ASP A 218 2.97 -48.67 -17.28
CA ASP A 218 1.64 -48.12 -17.00
C ASP A 218 0.77 -49.20 -16.32
N PRO A 219 0.40 -49.03 -15.04
CA PRO A 219 -0.36 -50.02 -14.29
C PRO A 219 -1.78 -50.24 -14.87
N TYR A 220 -2.24 -49.35 -15.75
CA TYR A 220 -3.54 -49.41 -16.39
C TYR A 220 -3.52 -49.93 -17.82
N ALA A 221 -2.36 -50.27 -18.39
CA ALA A 221 -2.26 -50.86 -19.74
C ALA A 221 -3.12 -52.13 -19.91
N ARG A 222 -3.34 -52.88 -18.82
CA ARG A 222 -4.22 -54.07 -18.79
C ARG A 222 -5.70 -53.77 -19.01
N PHE A 223 -6.13 -52.52 -18.88
CA PHE A 223 -7.52 -52.10 -19.02
C PHE A 223 -7.81 -51.41 -20.35
N THR A 224 -6.80 -51.21 -21.20
CA THR A 224 -6.98 -50.67 -22.54
C THR A 224 -7.58 -51.78 -23.43
N ALA A 225 -8.91 -51.84 -23.50
CA ALA A 225 -9.58 -52.68 -24.49
C ALA A 225 -9.24 -52.17 -25.91
N PRO A 226 -8.96 -53.05 -26.89
CA PRO A 226 -8.77 -52.61 -28.26
C PRO A 226 -10.05 -51.93 -28.76
N LEU A 227 -9.93 -50.67 -29.19
CA LEU A 227 -10.97 -49.97 -29.91
C LEU A 227 -11.31 -50.78 -31.15
N THR A 228 -12.37 -51.58 -31.07
CA THR A 228 -12.92 -52.29 -32.21
C THR A 228 -13.44 -51.21 -33.14
N THR A 229 -12.69 -50.95 -34.20
CA THR A 229 -13.08 -49.97 -35.22
C THR A 229 -14.33 -50.53 -35.91
N PRO A 230 -15.51 -49.89 -35.85
CA PRO A 230 -16.61 -50.31 -36.69
C PRO A 230 -16.18 -50.08 -38.15
N ALA A 231 -16.21 -51.15 -38.94
CA ALA A 231 -15.86 -51.14 -40.36
C ALA A 231 -16.64 -50.04 -41.09
N ALA A 232 -15.92 -49.14 -41.75
CA ALA A 232 -16.48 -48.10 -42.58
C ALA A 232 -17.29 -48.70 -43.74
N ASP A 233 -18.52 -48.23 -43.89
CA ASP A 233 -19.39 -48.47 -45.04
C ASP A 233 -18.67 -48.13 -46.36
N VAL A 234 -18.37 -49.16 -47.15
CA VAL A 234 -17.91 -49.03 -48.53
C VAL A 234 -19.13 -48.94 -49.45
N ASN A 235 -19.51 -47.70 -49.74
CA ASN A 235 -19.91 -47.18 -51.06
C ASN A 235 -20.76 -48.08 -51.99
N LYS A 236 -22.05 -47.74 -52.15
CA LYS A 236 -22.82 -48.00 -53.38
C LYS A 236 -23.61 -46.76 -53.81
N SER A 237 -22.94 -45.89 -54.54
CA SER A 237 -23.60 -45.03 -55.52
C SER A 237 -23.77 -45.82 -56.82
N ASN A 238 -25.02 -46.14 -57.21
CA ASN A 238 -25.51 -46.23 -58.60
C ASN A 238 -26.84 -47.00 -58.67
N ALA A 239 -27.97 -46.28 -58.77
CA ALA A 239 -29.14 -46.64 -59.60
C ALA A 239 -30.31 -45.67 -59.36
N ILE A 240 -30.23 -44.45 -59.90
CA ILE A 240 -31.45 -43.71 -60.28
C ILE A 240 -31.28 -43.31 -61.74
N LYS A 241 -31.82 -44.14 -62.63
CA LYS A 241 -32.06 -43.77 -64.02
C LYS A 241 -33.44 -44.28 -64.45
N ASN A 242 -34.23 -43.32 -64.93
CA ASN A 242 -35.31 -43.42 -65.91
C ASN A 242 -36.70 -43.90 -65.46
N LYS A 243 -37.58 -42.93 -65.22
CA LYS A 243 -39.02 -43.02 -65.53
C LYS A 243 -39.28 -42.14 -66.77
N PRO A 244 -39.79 -42.68 -67.89
CA PRO A 244 -40.12 -41.86 -69.06
C PRO A 244 -41.49 -41.20 -68.91
N SER A 245 -41.53 -39.91 -69.20
CA SER A 245 -42.75 -39.16 -69.52
C SER A 245 -43.20 -39.52 -70.94
N GLY A 246 -44.37 -40.13 -71.06
CA GLY A 246 -45.10 -40.30 -72.32
C GLY A 246 -46.45 -39.62 -72.19
N THR A 247 -46.63 -38.55 -72.95
CA THR A 247 -47.89 -37.81 -73.15
C THR A 247 -48.80 -38.59 -74.10
N GLN A 248 -50.04 -38.80 -73.70
CA GLN A 248 -51.25 -38.60 -74.52
C GLN A 248 -52.39 -38.19 -73.59
#